data_AF-A0A1F8XFD2-F1
#
_entry.id   AF-A0A1F8XFD2-F1
#
_cell.length_a   1.000
_cell.length_b   1.000
_cell.length_c   1.000
_cell.angle_alpha   90.00
_cell.angle_beta   90.00
_cell.angle_gamma   90.00
#
_symmetry.space_group_name_H-M   'P 1'
#
loop_
_entity.id
_entity.type
_entity.pdbx_description
1 polymer ?
#
loop_
_entity_poly.entity_id
_entity_poly.type
_entity_poly.pdbx_seq_one_letter_code
_entity_poly.pdbx_strand_id
1 'polypeptide(L)'
;MNAAMPYDTIIVNSGVFVENVMIEKPLILRSNMGPASTQIQAAIQNKPAIKISNAADVSVTGLWATGSTVAGVLVSNSTKVTLSNNQLTNNGNGITLYGTSYSTVRGNISSSNAQYGLYMEKSGHNRIELNSATLNKDKGFFISYSDDNEIVNNSVNLNSWDGIMVFASHGNKITGNRTLRNTYGIVISESDGNEVAENTTIPNIFLIMPIVLIYFGIVSYLVQKNIFKIVYRE
;
A
#
# COMPACT_ATOMS: atom_id res chain seq x y z
N MET A 1 -13.61 8.83 22.00
CA MET A 1 -14.56 8.04 21.19
C MET A 1 -15.95 7.93 21.83
N ASN A 2 -16.09 7.35 23.02
CA ASN A 2 -17.40 6.99 23.59
C ASN A 2 -18.37 8.18 23.79
N ALA A 3 -17.85 9.36 24.11
CA ALA A 3 -18.65 10.57 24.32
C ALA A 3 -19.11 11.28 23.03
N ALA A 4 -18.55 10.93 21.87
CA ALA A 4 -18.90 11.58 20.60
C ALA A 4 -20.25 11.07 20.07
N MET A 5 -21.08 11.98 19.59
CA MET A 5 -22.31 11.69 18.85
C MET A 5 -21.99 11.38 17.38
N PRO A 6 -22.91 10.71 16.64
CA PRO A 6 -22.75 10.55 15.20
C PRO A 6 -22.54 11.88 14.49
N TYR A 7 -21.63 11.88 13.52
CA TYR A 7 -21.18 13.04 12.73
C TYR A 7 -20.34 14.08 13.49
N ASP A 8 -20.01 13.82 14.76
CA ASP A 8 -19.05 14.68 15.47
C ASP A 8 -17.68 14.65 14.82
N THR A 9 -16.94 15.75 15.00
CA THR A 9 -15.52 15.83 14.69
C THR A 9 -14.70 15.74 15.96
N ILE A 10 -13.90 14.69 16.06
CA ILE A 10 -12.89 14.51 17.09
C ILE A 10 -11.57 15.03 16.54
N ILE A 11 -11.04 16.07 17.19
CA ILE A 11 -9.74 16.65 16.89
C ILE A 11 -8.71 16.10 17.88
N VAL A 12 -7.68 15.44 17.36
CA VAL A 12 -6.59 14.88 18.14
C VAL A 12 -5.41 15.84 18.13
N ASN A 13 -5.00 16.30 19.31
CA ASN A 13 -3.85 17.18 19.46
C ASN A 13 -2.53 16.44 19.23
N SER A 14 -1.42 17.18 19.23
CA SER A 14 -0.09 16.57 19.17
C SER A 14 0.17 15.71 20.41
N GLY A 15 0.75 14.53 20.21
CA GLY A 15 1.08 13.61 21.29
C GLY A 15 1.17 12.17 20.83
N VAL A 16 1.58 11.32 21.78
CA VAL A 16 1.56 9.86 21.64
C VAL A 16 0.42 9.31 22.49
N PHE A 17 -0.54 8.67 21.83
CA PHE A 17 -1.71 8.07 22.44
C PHE A 17 -1.55 6.55 22.36
N VAL A 18 -1.37 5.92 23.51
CA VAL A 18 -1.19 4.46 23.60
C VAL A 18 -2.56 3.83 23.85
N GLU A 19 -3.26 3.50 22.78
CA GLU A 19 -4.62 2.94 22.81
C GLU A 19 -4.94 2.16 21.52
N ASN A 20 -6.07 1.45 21.51
CA ASN A 20 -6.65 0.92 20.29
C ASN A 20 -7.98 1.63 20.04
N VAL A 21 -8.06 2.43 18.99
CA VAL A 21 -9.23 3.26 18.68
C VAL A 21 -10.29 2.41 17.97
N MET A 22 -11.55 2.50 18.41
CA MET A 22 -12.69 1.84 17.79
C MET A 22 -13.73 2.86 17.35
N ILE A 23 -14.16 2.75 16.09
CA ILE A 23 -15.13 3.63 15.43
C ILE A 23 -16.27 2.76 14.87
N GLU A 24 -17.46 2.88 15.45
CA GLU A 24 -18.65 2.09 15.08
C GLU A 24 -19.84 2.97 14.70
N LYS A 25 -19.59 4.26 14.48
CA LYS A 25 -20.61 5.25 14.13
C LYS A 25 -20.01 6.28 13.16
N PRO A 26 -20.84 6.97 12.35
CA PRO A 26 -20.38 8.07 11.52
C PRO A 26 -19.66 9.12 12.36
N LEU A 27 -18.45 9.55 11.96
CA LEU A 27 -17.69 10.63 12.61
C LEU A 27 -16.44 10.99 11.81
N ILE A 28 -15.86 12.13 12.15
CA ILE A 28 -14.56 12.58 11.65
C ILE A 28 -13.55 12.46 12.80
N LEU A 29 -12.49 11.68 12.60
CA LEU A 29 -11.33 11.64 13.47
C LEU A 29 -10.14 12.26 12.73
N ARG A 30 -9.65 13.41 13.19
CA ARG A 30 -8.55 14.12 12.52
C ARG A 30 -7.50 14.62 13.48
N SER A 31 -6.24 14.60 13.05
CA SER A 31 -5.18 15.33 13.73
C SER A 31 -5.34 16.85 13.54
N ASN A 32 -4.93 17.60 14.56
CA ASN A 32 -4.75 19.05 14.47
C ASN A 32 -3.41 19.46 13.83
N MET A 33 -2.37 18.61 13.95
CA MET A 33 -0.97 18.96 13.61
C MET A 33 -0.37 18.05 12.51
N GLY A 34 -1.14 17.09 12.01
CA GLY A 34 -0.71 16.10 11.02
C GLY A 34 -0.02 14.87 11.64
N PRO A 35 0.30 13.89 10.79
CA PRO A 35 0.68 12.55 11.24
C PRO A 35 2.02 12.53 11.99
N ALA A 36 2.96 13.40 11.63
CA ALA A 36 4.25 13.49 12.30
C ALA A 36 4.17 13.91 13.78
N SER A 37 3.06 14.54 14.19
CA SER A 37 2.87 15.04 15.55
C SER A 37 1.77 14.33 16.33
N THR A 38 0.96 13.49 15.68
CA THR A 38 -0.17 12.80 16.32
C THR A 38 -0.09 11.30 16.10
N GLN A 39 0.50 10.61 17.06
CA GLN A 39 0.75 9.18 17.02
C GLN A 39 -0.29 8.42 17.83
N ILE A 40 -0.93 7.43 17.21
CA ILE A 40 -1.74 6.39 17.84
C ILE A 40 -0.90 5.11 17.84
N GLN A 41 -0.40 4.72 19.01
CA GLN A 41 0.33 3.47 19.19
C GLN A 41 -0.61 2.42 19.77
N ALA A 42 -0.72 1.26 19.10
CA ALA A 42 -1.54 0.16 19.58
C ALA A 42 -1.11 -0.27 21.00
N ALA A 43 -1.99 -0.11 21.98
CA ALA A 43 -1.76 -0.59 23.34
C ALA A 43 -1.75 -2.14 23.39
N ILE A 44 -2.69 -2.74 22.66
CA ILE A 44 -2.81 -4.18 22.46
C ILE A 44 -2.31 -4.49 21.05
N GLN A 45 -1.12 -5.07 20.95
CA GLN A 45 -0.44 -5.27 19.66
C GLN A 45 -1.21 -6.20 18.71
N ASN A 46 -1.87 -7.25 19.21
CA ASN A 46 -2.64 -8.19 18.38
C ASN A 46 -4.04 -7.68 17.98
N LYS A 47 -4.28 -6.37 18.10
CA LYS A 47 -5.48 -5.69 17.62
C LYS A 47 -5.08 -4.52 16.73
N PRO A 48 -5.93 -4.09 15.78
CA PRO A 48 -5.67 -2.89 14.98
C PRO A 48 -5.42 -1.66 15.86
N ALA A 49 -4.54 -0.75 15.45
CA ALA A 49 -4.35 0.51 16.15
C ALA A 49 -5.61 1.39 16.03
N ILE A 50 -6.22 1.42 14.84
CA ILE A 50 -7.52 2.05 14.59
C ILE A 50 -8.42 1.04 13.86
N LYS A 51 -9.62 0.79 14.38
CA LYS A 51 -10.63 -0.08 13.77
C LYS A 51 -11.90 0.72 13.47
N ILE A 52 -12.36 0.64 12.22
CA ILE A 52 -13.67 1.10 11.76
C ILE A 52 -14.51 -0.14 11.46
N SER A 53 -15.67 -0.29 12.10
CA SER A 53 -16.51 -1.47 11.90
C SER A 53 -18.00 -1.14 11.87
N ASN A 54 -18.70 -1.72 10.90
CA ASN A 54 -20.16 -1.58 10.74
C ASN A 54 -20.60 -0.11 10.73
N ALA A 55 -19.81 0.75 10.09
CA ALA A 55 -20.04 2.19 10.07
C ALA A 55 -20.12 2.72 8.64
N ALA A 56 -20.81 3.84 8.48
CA ALA A 56 -20.82 4.63 7.26
C ALA A 56 -20.33 6.04 7.56
N ASP A 57 -19.87 6.75 6.54
CA ASP A 57 -19.56 8.18 6.61
C ASP A 57 -18.53 8.50 7.73
N VAL A 58 -17.42 7.76 7.70
CA VAL A 58 -16.30 7.94 8.65
C VAL A 58 -15.10 8.54 7.92
N SER A 59 -14.47 9.55 8.50
CA SER A 59 -13.19 10.09 8.01
C SER A 59 -12.10 9.91 9.06
N VAL A 60 -10.94 9.40 8.65
CA VAL A 60 -9.72 9.33 9.47
C VAL A 60 -8.59 10.04 8.75
N THR A 61 -8.12 11.14 9.34
CA THR A 61 -7.23 12.07 8.66
C THR A 61 -6.02 12.48 9.49
N GLY A 62 -4.83 12.40 8.89
CA GLY A 62 -3.62 13.02 9.46
C GLY A 62 -3.06 12.34 10.70
N LEU A 63 -3.32 11.05 10.91
CA LEU A 63 -2.83 10.31 12.09
C LEU A 63 -1.64 9.43 11.73
N TRP A 64 -0.76 9.19 12.69
CA TRP A 64 0.26 8.14 12.60
C TRP A 64 -0.15 6.92 13.41
N ALA A 65 -0.51 5.80 12.77
CA ALA A 65 -0.82 4.56 13.47
C ALA A 65 0.35 3.56 13.43
N THR A 66 0.73 2.97 14.57
CA THR A 66 1.89 2.07 14.69
C THR A 66 1.72 1.00 15.77
N GLY A 67 2.56 -0.03 15.73
CA GLY A 67 2.72 -1.02 16.80
C GLY A 67 1.67 -2.13 16.81
N SER A 68 0.79 -2.20 15.81
CA SER A 68 -0.17 -3.30 15.68
C SER A 68 0.41 -4.44 14.85
N THR A 69 0.36 -5.68 15.33
CA THR A 69 0.68 -6.86 14.52
C THR A 69 -0.44 -7.24 13.55
N VAL A 70 -1.58 -6.53 13.58
CA VAL A 70 -2.71 -6.74 12.67
C VAL A 70 -2.73 -5.66 11.59
N ALA A 71 -3.06 -4.42 11.96
CA ALA A 71 -3.15 -3.31 11.01
C ALA A 71 -3.00 -1.95 11.71
N GLY A 72 -2.38 -0.98 11.03
CA GLY A 72 -2.44 0.42 11.44
C GLY A 72 -3.88 0.93 11.43
N VAL A 73 -4.58 0.72 10.30
CA VAL A 73 -6.02 0.96 10.17
C VAL A 73 -6.70 -0.28 9.59
N LEU A 74 -7.71 -0.80 10.28
CA LEU A 74 -8.61 -1.84 9.78
C LEU A 74 -10.01 -1.25 9.56
N VAL A 75 -10.54 -1.39 8.35
CA VAL A 75 -11.92 -1.07 8.00
C VAL A 75 -12.63 -2.38 7.69
N SER A 76 -13.74 -2.65 8.37
CA SER A 76 -14.52 -3.88 8.19
C SER A 76 -16.01 -3.57 8.02
N ASN A 77 -16.64 -4.16 7.02
CA ASN A 77 -18.09 -4.08 6.78
C ASN A 77 -18.63 -2.65 6.82
N SER A 78 -17.96 -1.74 6.10
CA SER A 78 -18.22 -0.29 6.19
C SER A 78 -18.35 0.32 4.79
N THR A 79 -18.99 1.48 4.69
CA THR A 79 -19.15 2.18 3.42
C THR A 79 -18.85 3.67 3.55
N LYS A 80 -18.48 4.34 2.46
CA LYS A 80 -18.21 5.79 2.47
C LYS A 80 -17.17 6.20 3.52
N VAL A 81 -16.12 5.40 3.66
CA VAL A 81 -15.00 5.70 4.56
C VAL A 81 -13.96 6.52 3.80
N THR A 82 -13.43 7.57 4.43
CA THR A 82 -12.30 8.34 3.92
C THR A 82 -11.08 8.14 4.81
N LEU A 83 -10.02 7.55 4.27
CA LEU A 83 -8.71 7.48 4.92
C LEU A 83 -7.76 8.41 4.18
N SER A 84 -7.33 9.49 4.83
CA SER A 84 -6.53 10.52 4.14
C SER A 84 -5.30 10.98 4.90
N ASN A 85 -4.15 11.09 4.23
CA ASN A 85 -2.93 11.69 4.80
C ASN A 85 -2.46 11.05 6.11
N ASN A 86 -2.70 9.74 6.30
CA ASN A 86 -2.23 9.02 7.47
C ASN A 86 -0.86 8.39 7.22
N GLN A 87 -0.07 8.21 8.28
CA GLN A 87 1.21 7.51 8.27
C GLN A 87 1.04 6.17 9.01
N LEU A 88 1.11 5.05 8.31
CA LEU A 88 0.80 3.73 8.86
C LEU A 88 2.05 2.83 8.77
N THR A 89 2.86 2.89 9.81
CA THR A 89 4.20 2.28 9.81
C THR A 89 4.41 1.28 10.93
N ASN A 90 5.27 0.28 10.68
CA ASN A 90 5.62 -0.76 11.64
C ASN A 90 4.40 -1.52 12.19
N ASN A 91 3.47 -1.89 11.30
CA ASN A 91 2.33 -2.72 11.63
C ASN A 91 2.38 -4.07 10.89
N GLY A 92 1.40 -4.96 11.12
CA GLY A 92 1.16 -6.14 10.29
C GLY A 92 0.87 -5.71 8.84
N ASN A 93 -0.28 -5.06 8.66
CA ASN A 93 -0.61 -4.30 7.46
C ASN A 93 -0.65 -2.80 7.76
N GLY A 94 -0.35 -1.95 6.77
CA GLY A 94 -0.62 -0.51 6.88
C GLY A 94 -2.13 -0.26 6.97
N ILE A 95 -2.82 -0.52 5.86
CA ILE A 95 -4.28 -0.41 5.73
C ILE A 95 -4.85 -1.79 5.40
N THR A 96 -5.95 -2.16 6.05
CA THR A 96 -6.78 -3.31 5.64
C THR A 96 -8.22 -2.83 5.39
N LEU A 97 -8.76 -3.12 4.21
CA LEU A 97 -10.17 -2.96 3.88
C LEU A 97 -10.79 -4.36 3.71
N TYR A 98 -11.82 -4.67 4.49
CA TYR A 98 -12.53 -5.95 4.44
C TYR A 98 -14.02 -5.71 4.31
N GLY A 99 -14.69 -6.22 3.28
CA GLY A 99 -16.12 -5.97 3.11
C GLY A 99 -16.45 -4.47 2.99
N THR A 100 -15.58 -3.67 2.38
CA THR A 100 -15.68 -2.21 2.36
C THR A 100 -16.03 -1.70 0.96
N SER A 101 -16.92 -0.71 0.87
CA SER A 101 -17.35 -0.17 -0.42
C SER A 101 -17.46 1.35 -0.46
N TYR A 102 -17.42 1.92 -1.67
CA TYR A 102 -17.63 3.35 -1.91
C TYR A 102 -16.73 4.26 -1.06
N SER A 103 -15.52 3.78 -0.76
CA SER A 103 -14.58 4.43 0.16
C SER A 103 -13.39 5.02 -0.59
N THR A 104 -12.80 6.07 -0.03
CA THR A 104 -11.63 6.74 -0.59
C THR A 104 -10.43 6.58 0.34
N VAL A 105 -9.34 6.05 -0.20
CA VAL A 105 -8.04 5.97 0.47
C VAL A 105 -7.06 6.83 -0.31
N ARG A 106 -6.66 7.98 0.27
CA ARG A 106 -5.89 8.99 -0.45
C ARG A 106 -4.70 9.56 0.33
N GLY A 107 -3.54 9.67 -0.31
CA GLY A 107 -2.40 10.41 0.27
C GLY A 107 -1.79 9.76 1.52
N ASN A 108 -2.08 8.48 1.79
CA ASN A 108 -1.53 7.77 2.95
C ASN A 108 -0.12 7.26 2.65
N ILE A 109 0.69 7.14 3.70
CA ILE A 109 2.03 6.57 3.66
C ILE A 109 2.04 5.28 4.48
N SER A 110 2.06 4.13 3.80
CA SER A 110 2.11 2.81 4.43
C SER A 110 3.49 2.17 4.23
N SER A 111 4.38 2.28 5.21
CA SER A 111 5.76 1.82 5.05
C SER A 111 6.28 0.94 6.19
N SER A 112 7.21 0.04 5.86
CA SER A 112 7.86 -0.85 6.83
C SER A 112 6.88 -1.76 7.58
N ASN A 113 5.78 -2.17 6.93
CA ASN A 113 4.84 -3.12 7.51
C ASN A 113 5.30 -4.57 7.26
N ALA A 114 4.91 -5.47 8.17
CA ALA A 114 5.35 -6.86 8.18
C ALA A 114 4.78 -7.70 7.02
N GLN A 115 3.70 -7.25 6.38
CA GLN A 115 3.12 -7.89 5.21
C GLN A 115 2.81 -6.85 4.13
N TYR A 116 1.67 -6.15 4.24
CA TYR A 116 1.13 -5.31 3.17
C TYR A 116 1.13 -3.83 3.52
N GLY A 117 1.39 -2.97 2.52
CA GLY A 117 1.11 -1.54 2.65
C GLY A 117 -0.40 -1.26 2.65
N LEU A 118 -1.13 -1.92 1.75
CA LEU A 118 -2.60 -1.95 1.71
C LEU A 118 -3.06 -3.36 1.34
N TYR A 119 -4.00 -3.89 2.12
CA TYR A 119 -4.71 -5.13 1.83
C TYR A 119 -6.19 -4.84 1.64
N MET A 120 -6.77 -5.37 0.58
CA MET A 120 -8.18 -5.26 0.26
C MET A 120 -8.77 -6.65 0.01
N GLU A 121 -9.83 -6.98 0.72
CA GLU A 121 -10.56 -8.25 0.58
C GLU A 121 -12.07 -8.02 0.52
N LYS A 122 -12.76 -8.69 -0.42
CA LYS A 122 -14.24 -8.63 -0.54
C LYS A 122 -14.77 -7.20 -0.57
N SER A 123 -14.07 -6.30 -1.26
CA SER A 123 -14.33 -4.86 -1.23
C SER A 123 -14.46 -4.32 -2.65
N GLY A 124 -15.41 -3.42 -2.89
CA GLY A 124 -15.66 -2.94 -4.25
C GLY A 124 -16.09 -1.48 -4.36
N HIS A 125 -15.96 -0.90 -5.54
CA HIS A 125 -16.25 0.52 -5.80
C HIS A 125 -15.45 1.48 -4.92
N ASN A 126 -14.21 1.14 -4.55
CA ASN A 126 -13.34 2.02 -3.78
C ASN A 126 -12.36 2.76 -4.69
N ARG A 127 -11.94 3.96 -4.26
CA ARG A 127 -10.91 4.75 -4.91
C ARG A 127 -9.65 4.81 -4.05
N ILE A 128 -8.56 4.23 -4.54
CA ILE A 128 -7.25 4.17 -3.91
C ILE A 128 -6.29 5.04 -4.72
N GLU A 129 -5.95 6.23 -4.22
CA GLU A 129 -5.18 7.19 -5.02
C GLU A 129 -4.10 7.96 -4.28
N LEU A 130 -3.02 8.30 -4.98
CA LEU A 130 -1.91 9.11 -4.43
C LEU A 130 -1.32 8.57 -3.13
N ASN A 131 -1.45 7.27 -2.86
CA ASN A 131 -0.85 6.65 -1.68
C ASN A 131 0.59 6.22 -1.98
N SER A 132 1.41 6.17 -0.94
CA SER A 132 2.77 5.64 -0.99
C SER A 132 2.87 4.37 -0.16
N ALA A 133 3.30 3.27 -0.77
CA ALA A 133 3.58 2.02 -0.06
C ALA A 133 5.02 1.56 -0.34
N THR A 134 5.85 1.55 0.72
CA THR A 134 7.29 1.30 0.58
C THR A 134 7.86 0.42 1.68
N LEU A 135 8.86 -0.41 1.34
CA LEU A 135 9.58 -1.25 2.31
C LEU A 135 8.67 -2.22 3.08
N ASN A 136 7.52 -2.60 2.53
CA ASN A 136 6.68 -3.64 3.13
C ASN A 136 7.29 -5.01 2.79
N LYS A 137 7.23 -5.93 3.76
CA LYS A 137 7.98 -7.19 3.68
C LYS A 137 7.38 -8.24 2.74
N ASP A 138 6.15 -8.03 2.26
CA ASP A 138 5.55 -8.81 1.18
C ASP A 138 5.19 -7.86 0.03
N LYS A 139 3.90 -7.55 -0.15
CA LYS A 139 3.40 -6.75 -1.28
C LYS A 139 3.17 -5.31 -0.87
N GLY A 140 3.30 -4.40 -1.82
CA GLY A 140 2.87 -3.02 -1.60
C GLY A 140 1.37 -2.96 -1.41
N PHE A 141 0.61 -3.27 -2.46
CA PHE A 141 -0.85 -3.43 -2.43
C PHE A 141 -1.25 -4.85 -2.83
N PHE A 142 -2.17 -5.43 -2.07
CA PHE A 142 -2.79 -6.70 -2.40
C PHE A 142 -4.31 -6.57 -2.44
N ILE A 143 -4.88 -6.78 -3.61
CA ILE A 143 -6.30 -6.66 -3.93
C ILE A 143 -6.82 -8.06 -4.24
N SER A 144 -7.69 -8.57 -3.37
CA SER A 144 -8.12 -9.97 -3.38
C SER A 144 -9.65 -10.04 -3.34
N TYR A 145 -10.29 -10.77 -4.25
CA TYR A 145 -11.76 -10.88 -4.30
C TYR A 145 -12.46 -9.51 -4.24
N SER A 146 -11.94 -8.52 -4.98
CA SER A 146 -12.31 -7.11 -4.81
C SER A 146 -12.51 -6.44 -6.17
N ASP A 147 -13.78 -6.20 -6.51
CA ASP A 147 -14.18 -5.83 -7.86
C ASP A 147 -14.45 -4.33 -8.02
N ASP A 148 -14.35 -3.83 -9.25
CA ASP A 148 -14.78 -2.48 -9.63
C ASP A 148 -14.11 -1.35 -8.82
N ASN A 149 -12.84 -1.50 -8.45
CA ASN A 149 -12.07 -0.47 -7.75
C ASN A 149 -11.19 0.35 -8.70
N GLU A 150 -10.89 1.58 -8.29
CA GLU A 150 -9.97 2.48 -8.98
C GLU A 150 -8.68 2.62 -8.18
N ILE A 151 -7.57 2.09 -8.71
CA ILE A 151 -6.23 2.15 -8.13
C ILE A 151 -5.40 3.09 -9.01
N VAL A 152 -5.30 4.36 -8.60
CA VAL A 152 -4.86 5.44 -9.49
C VAL A 152 -3.71 6.26 -8.91
N ASN A 153 -2.66 6.50 -9.68
CA ASN A 153 -1.56 7.41 -9.32
C ASN A 153 -0.88 7.09 -7.98
N ASN A 154 -0.75 5.81 -7.63
CA ASN A 154 -0.05 5.40 -6.40
C ASN A 154 1.44 5.17 -6.65
N SER A 155 2.25 5.34 -5.61
CA SER A 155 3.68 5.07 -5.61
C SER A 155 3.98 3.86 -4.72
N VAL A 156 4.17 2.70 -5.33
CA VAL A 156 4.23 1.41 -4.65
C VAL A 156 5.57 0.75 -4.92
N ASN A 157 6.61 1.17 -4.17
CA ASN A 157 8.00 0.89 -4.51
C ASN A 157 8.74 0.13 -3.41
N LEU A 158 9.82 -0.58 -3.76
CA LEU A 158 10.74 -1.18 -2.78
C LEU A 158 10.06 -2.14 -1.80
N ASN A 159 9.01 -2.83 -2.22
CA ASN A 159 8.40 -3.92 -1.45
C ASN A 159 9.11 -5.23 -1.83
N SER A 160 9.21 -6.17 -0.88
CA SER A 160 10.00 -7.37 -1.08
C SER A 160 9.50 -8.25 -2.23
N TRP A 161 8.19 -8.26 -2.49
CA TRP A 161 7.55 -9.08 -3.51
C TRP A 161 6.90 -8.18 -4.58
N ASP A 162 5.58 -8.20 -4.71
CA ASP A 162 4.87 -7.48 -5.75
C ASP A 162 4.65 -6.02 -5.34
N GLY A 163 4.71 -5.11 -6.30
CA GLY A 163 4.21 -3.75 -6.09
C GLY A 163 2.72 -3.79 -5.87
N ILE A 164 1.96 -4.11 -6.91
CA ILE A 164 0.50 -4.26 -6.86
C ILE A 164 0.13 -5.66 -7.34
N MET A 165 -0.54 -6.44 -6.51
CA MET A 165 -1.13 -7.73 -6.90
C MET A 165 -2.66 -7.62 -6.90
N VAL A 166 -3.26 -8.07 -7.99
CA VAL A 166 -4.72 -8.21 -8.16
C VAL A 166 -5.03 -9.69 -8.38
N PHE A 167 -5.80 -10.26 -7.47
CA PHE A 167 -6.09 -11.69 -7.41
C PHE A 167 -7.59 -11.93 -7.31
N ALA A 168 -8.13 -12.80 -8.17
CA ALA A 168 -9.56 -13.14 -8.18
C ALA A 168 -10.47 -11.89 -8.14
N SER A 169 -10.10 -10.84 -8.88
CA SER A 169 -10.68 -9.49 -8.77
C SER A 169 -10.94 -8.91 -10.16
N HIS A 170 -12.15 -8.41 -10.40
CA HIS A 170 -12.65 -8.11 -11.74
C HIS A 170 -13.00 -6.62 -11.90
N GLY A 171 -12.97 -6.12 -13.13
CA GLY A 171 -13.47 -4.77 -13.44
C GLY A 171 -12.67 -3.62 -12.83
N ASN A 172 -11.45 -3.85 -12.33
CA ASN A 172 -10.66 -2.79 -11.68
C ASN A 172 -9.92 -1.93 -12.69
N LYS A 173 -9.78 -0.64 -12.37
CA LYS A 173 -8.95 0.30 -13.12
C LYS A 173 -7.63 0.56 -12.39
N ILE A 174 -6.53 0.16 -13.00
CA ILE A 174 -5.17 0.28 -12.46
C ILE A 174 -4.41 1.25 -13.38
N THR A 175 -4.41 2.53 -13.03
CA THR A 175 -3.93 3.58 -13.95
C THR A 175 -2.91 4.52 -13.30
N GLY A 176 -1.84 4.86 -14.03
CA GLY A 176 -0.89 5.89 -13.59
C GLY A 176 -0.05 5.50 -12.37
N ASN A 177 -0.05 4.23 -11.96
CA ASN A 177 0.71 3.78 -10.79
C ASN A 177 2.19 3.60 -11.14
N ARG A 178 3.03 3.89 -10.16
CA ARG A 178 4.47 3.69 -10.23
C ARG A 178 4.87 2.55 -9.29
N THR A 179 5.38 1.46 -9.85
CA THR A 179 5.82 0.27 -9.10
C THR A 179 7.29 -0.02 -9.38
N LEU A 180 8.19 0.64 -8.67
CA LEU A 180 9.63 0.53 -8.89
C LEU A 180 10.31 -0.34 -7.84
N ARG A 181 11.30 -1.12 -8.29
CA ARG A 181 12.21 -1.91 -7.44
C ARG A 181 11.47 -2.87 -6.50
N ASN A 182 10.33 -3.36 -6.95
CA ASN A 182 9.70 -4.57 -6.40
C ASN A 182 10.23 -5.78 -7.19
N THR A 183 9.98 -7.00 -6.71
CA THR A 183 10.28 -8.23 -7.45
C THR A 183 9.45 -8.29 -8.73
N TYR A 184 8.15 -8.05 -8.63
CA TYR A 184 7.26 -7.81 -9.77
C TYR A 184 6.53 -6.48 -9.60
N GLY A 185 6.30 -5.76 -10.71
CA GLY A 185 5.67 -4.44 -10.68
C GLY A 185 4.18 -4.52 -10.37
N ILE A 186 3.41 -4.98 -11.37
CA ILE A 186 1.97 -5.20 -11.28
C ILE A 186 1.71 -6.65 -11.72
N VAL A 187 0.98 -7.41 -10.91
CA VAL A 187 0.62 -8.81 -11.15
C VAL A 187 -0.89 -8.94 -11.12
N ILE A 188 -1.46 -9.59 -12.14
CA ILE A 188 -2.90 -9.85 -12.25
C ILE A 188 -3.08 -11.36 -12.45
N SER A 189 -3.87 -11.99 -11.59
CA SER A 189 -4.07 -13.45 -11.56
C SER A 189 -5.53 -13.78 -11.28
N GLU A 190 -6.06 -14.78 -11.99
CA GLU A 190 -7.46 -15.24 -11.83
C GLU A 190 -8.50 -14.10 -11.95
N SER A 191 -8.20 -13.09 -12.78
CA SER A 191 -8.88 -11.80 -12.75
C SER A 191 -9.22 -11.35 -14.17
N ASP A 192 -10.44 -10.84 -14.37
CA ASP A 192 -10.99 -10.51 -15.69
C ASP A 192 -11.49 -9.06 -15.79
N GLY A 193 -11.46 -8.49 -16.99
CA GLY A 193 -12.02 -7.16 -17.24
C GLY A 193 -11.30 -5.99 -16.55
N ASN A 194 -10.05 -6.19 -16.12
CA ASN A 194 -9.25 -5.13 -15.50
C ASN A 194 -8.57 -4.25 -16.55
N GLU A 195 -8.64 -2.93 -16.37
CA GLU A 195 -7.95 -1.94 -17.20
C GLU A 195 -6.59 -1.61 -16.59
N VAL A 196 -5.50 -1.83 -17.34
CA VAL A 196 -4.13 -1.52 -16.92
C VAL A 196 -3.52 -0.53 -17.89
N ALA A 197 -3.45 0.74 -17.51
CA ALA A 197 -3.03 1.82 -18.39
C ALA A 197 -2.02 2.74 -17.72
N GLU A 198 -1.06 3.28 -18.48
CA GLU A 198 -0.17 4.37 -18.03
C GLU A 198 0.65 4.07 -16.75
N ASN A 199 0.85 2.78 -16.42
CA ASN A 199 1.64 2.40 -15.26
C ASN A 199 3.13 2.35 -15.60
N THR A 200 3.97 2.82 -14.67
CA THR A 200 5.42 2.72 -14.79
C THR A 200 5.94 1.62 -13.87
N THR A 201 6.42 0.52 -14.46
CA THR A 201 7.06 -0.57 -13.73
C THR A 201 8.54 -0.63 -14.06
N ILE A 202 9.40 -0.69 -13.04
CA ILE A 202 10.83 -0.97 -13.22
C ILE A 202 11.19 -2.03 -12.18
N PRO A 203 11.54 -3.26 -12.60
CA PRO A 203 11.94 -4.30 -11.66
C PRO A 203 13.20 -3.88 -10.90
N ASN A 204 13.47 -4.54 -9.78
CA ASN A 204 14.70 -4.28 -9.05
C ASN A 204 15.92 -4.69 -9.89
N ILE A 205 16.61 -3.71 -10.50
CA ILE A 205 17.74 -3.99 -11.38
C ILE A 205 18.87 -4.74 -10.67
N PHE A 206 18.97 -4.65 -9.34
CA PHE A 206 19.92 -5.43 -8.55
C PHE A 206 19.72 -6.95 -8.72
N LEU A 207 18.50 -7.41 -9.05
CA LEU A 207 18.25 -8.84 -9.32
C LEU A 207 18.86 -9.30 -10.66
N ILE A 208 18.85 -8.43 -11.68
CA ILE A 208 19.33 -8.77 -13.02
C ILE A 208 20.74 -8.26 -13.31
N MET A 209 21.27 -7.33 -12.49
CA MET A 209 22.59 -6.74 -12.69
C MET A 209 23.72 -7.78 -12.75
N PRO A 210 23.76 -8.82 -11.88
CA PRO A 210 24.80 -9.85 -11.98
C PRO A 210 24.76 -10.59 -13.33
N ILE A 211 23.56 -10.90 -13.84
CA ILE A 211 23.38 -11.57 -15.14
C ILE A 211 23.87 -10.67 -16.28
N VAL A 212 23.51 -9.37 -16.23
CA VAL A 212 23.95 -8.38 -17.22
C VAL A 212 25.47 -8.22 -17.20
N LEU A 213 26.09 -8.17 -16.02
CA LEU A 213 27.55 -8.06 -15.88
C LEU A 213 28.28 -9.30 -16.41
N ILE A 214 27.76 -10.51 -16.16
CA ILE A 214 28.31 -11.75 -16.73
C ILE A 214 28.25 -11.72 -18.26
N TYR A 215 27.09 -11.36 -18.82
CA TYR A 215 26.92 -11.27 -20.27
C TYR A 215 27.88 -10.23 -20.88
N PHE A 216 27.99 -9.06 -20.26
CA PHE A 216 28.95 -8.02 -20.68
C PHE A 216 30.40 -8.51 -20.64
N GLY A 217 30.78 -9.28 -19.62
CA GLY A 217 32.08 -9.92 -19.54
C GLY A 217 32.35 -10.92 -20.68
N ILE A 218 31.38 -11.79 -20.99
CA ILE A 218 31.48 -12.75 -22.10
C ILE A 218 31.62 -12.03 -23.44
N VAL A 219 30.78 -11.03 -23.71
CA VAL A 219 30.84 -10.24 -24.94
C VAL A 219 32.18 -9.53 -25.06
N SER A 220 32.65 -8.91 -23.98
CA SER A 220 33.95 -8.22 -23.95
C SER A 220 35.11 -9.19 -24.24
N TYR A 221 35.09 -10.39 -23.67
CA TYR A 221 36.07 -11.44 -23.95
C TYR A 221 36.05 -11.88 -25.42
N LEU A 222 34.88 -12.10 -26.01
CA LEU A 222 34.74 -12.51 -27.40
C LEU A 222 35.23 -11.43 -28.38
N VAL A 223 34.92 -10.16 -28.09
CA VAL A 223 35.42 -9.00 -28.85
C VAL A 223 36.94 -8.95 -28.78
N GLN A 224 37.51 -9.01 -27.58
CA GLN A 224 38.97 -9.03 -27.39
C GLN A 224 39.61 -10.20 -28.16
N LYS A 225 39.08 -11.42 -28.02
CA LYS A 225 39.57 -12.61 -28.73
C LYS A 225 39.57 -12.44 -30.25
N ASN A 226 38.52 -11.83 -30.81
CA ASN A 226 38.45 -11.59 -32.25
C ASN A 226 39.43 -10.48 -32.68
N ILE A 227 39.59 -9.42 -31.90
CA ILE A 227 40.59 -8.38 -32.15
C ILE A 227 42.00 -8.99 -32.12
N PHE A 228 42.33 -9.80 -31.11
CA PHE A 228 43.63 -10.49 -31.02
C PHE A 228 43.90 -11.37 -32.25
N LYS A 229 42.90 -12.09 -32.78
CA LYS A 229 43.06 -12.86 -34.02
C LYS A 229 43.35 -12.01 -35.26
N ILE A 230 42.84 -10.78 -35.30
CA ILE A 230 43.09 -9.85 -36.41
C ILE A 230 44.48 -9.24 -36.27
N VAL A 231 44.87 -8.83 -35.06
CA VAL A 231 46.13 -8.14 -34.78
C VAL A 231 47.34 -9.08 -34.85
N TYR A 232 47.21 -10.34 -34.45
CA TYR A 232 48.31 -11.30 -34.37
C TYR A 232 48.27 -12.37 -35.48
N ARG A 233 47.58 -12.10 -36.59
CA ARG A 233 47.73 -12.88 -37.83
C ARG A 233 48.96 -12.37 -38.58
N GLU A 234 50.12 -12.95 -38.27
CA GLU A 234 51.26 -13.14 -39.17
C GLU A 234 51.34 -14.63 -39.58
#